data_AF-A0A4Q1C8R5-F1
#
_entry.id   AF-A0A4Q1C8R5-F1
#
_cell.length_a   1.000
_cell.length_b   1.000
_cell.length_c   1.000
_cell.angle_alpha   90.00
_cell.angle_beta   90.00
_cell.angle_gamma   90.00
#
_symmetry.space_group_name_H-M   'P 1'
#
loop_
_entity.id
_entity.type
_entity.pdbx_description
1 polymer ?
#
loop_
_entity_poly.entity_id
_entity_poly.type
_entity_poly.pdbx_seq_one_letter_code
_entity_poly.pdbx_strand_id
1 'polypeptide(L)'
;MKINALKSAVLSLLCLGSLAIHARADVIVDTGTPDDSTPWSFANWQYFGAEFNVTQDTVISSVEGYFSNQWGTAGNVTFALHADNSYNPGAVLYSSALAMGGSDPLSWYGVFGLNWSIAAGTYWVSFMPDSNIAGTMPDAAPNPLAQYSQASGNYGWQANYANAWDHLHLGVRINGDAAGVPDHGSIALIWGLVGLVGILAHRRQRRA
;
A
#
# COMPACT_ATOMS: atom_id res chain seq x y z
N MET A 1 -42.97 15.30 -36.47
CA MET A 1 -41.88 15.48 -35.48
C MET A 1 -41.21 14.11 -35.27
N LYS A 2 -39.92 13.97 -35.65
CA LYS A 2 -39.28 12.68 -35.96
C LYS A 2 -38.76 11.97 -34.70
N ILE A 3 -39.40 10.84 -34.35
CA ILE A 3 -39.10 9.94 -33.20
C ILE A 3 -37.72 9.25 -33.32
N ASN A 4 -37.03 9.36 -34.46
CA ASN A 4 -35.80 8.61 -34.72
C ASN A 4 -34.51 9.23 -34.14
N ALA A 5 -34.55 10.49 -33.67
CA ALA A 5 -33.37 11.13 -33.08
C ALA A 5 -33.11 10.72 -31.62
N LEU A 6 -34.14 10.25 -30.91
CA LEU A 6 -34.05 9.91 -29.49
C LEU A 6 -33.42 8.54 -29.22
N LYS A 7 -33.50 7.60 -30.19
CA LYS A 7 -32.88 6.27 -30.06
C LYS A 7 -31.35 6.29 -30.22
N SER A 8 -30.81 7.29 -30.91
CA SER A 8 -29.37 7.36 -31.20
C SER A 8 -28.53 8.01 -30.10
N ALA A 9 -29.15 8.79 -29.20
CA ALA A 9 -28.47 9.40 -28.06
C ALA A 9 -28.29 8.43 -26.88
N VAL A 10 -29.19 7.45 -26.75
CA VAL A 10 -29.17 6.45 -25.65
C VAL A 10 -28.08 5.39 -25.86
N LEU A 11 -27.71 5.10 -27.11
CA LEU A 11 -26.67 4.10 -27.41
C LEU A 11 -25.24 4.62 -27.15
N SER A 12 -25.02 5.93 -27.24
CA SER A 12 -23.69 6.53 -26.97
C SER A 12 -23.41 6.73 -25.48
N LEU A 13 -24.43 6.85 -24.63
CA LEU A 13 -24.26 6.94 -23.18
C LEU A 13 -23.95 5.58 -22.54
N LEU A 14 -24.35 4.46 -23.15
CA LEU A 14 -24.13 3.12 -22.61
C LEU A 14 -22.68 2.61 -22.79
N CYS A 15 -21.92 3.12 -23.76
CA CYS A 15 -20.54 2.69 -24.01
C CYS A 15 -19.47 3.42 -23.18
N LEU A 16 -19.84 4.45 -22.42
CA LEU A 16 -18.92 5.18 -21.51
C LEU A 16 -18.86 4.57 -20.10
N GLY A 17 -19.67 3.55 -19.80
CA GLY A 17 -19.83 3.01 -18.45
C GLY A 17 -18.92 1.85 -18.04
N SER A 18 -18.04 1.34 -18.91
CA SER A 18 -17.42 0.03 -18.67
C SER A 18 -15.94 -0.06 -19.05
N LEU A 19 -15.15 0.92 -18.65
CA LEU A 19 -13.70 0.77 -18.47
C LEU A 19 -13.28 1.24 -17.07
N ALA A 20 -13.99 0.78 -16.04
CA ALA A 20 -13.41 0.73 -14.71
C ALA A 20 -12.38 -0.41 -14.72
N ILE A 21 -11.17 -0.10 -15.20
CA ILE A 21 -10.01 -0.98 -15.04
C ILE A 21 -9.87 -1.15 -13.53
N HIS A 22 -10.18 -2.34 -13.02
CA HIS A 22 -9.82 -2.68 -11.65
C HIS A 22 -8.30 -2.71 -11.61
N ALA A 23 -7.70 -1.68 -11.02
CA ALA A 23 -6.32 -1.77 -10.57
C ALA A 23 -6.27 -2.93 -9.57
N ARG A 24 -5.59 -4.02 -9.97
CA ARG A 24 -5.30 -5.12 -9.05
C ARG A 24 -3.98 -4.78 -8.40
N ALA A 25 -4.05 -4.39 -7.12
CA ALA A 25 -2.87 -4.22 -6.29
C ALA A 25 -1.93 -5.42 -6.46
N ASP A 26 -0.72 -5.15 -6.92
CA ASP A 26 0.36 -6.10 -7.04
C ASP A 26 1.04 -6.30 -5.68
N VAL A 27 1.64 -7.46 -5.49
CA VAL A 27 2.36 -7.78 -4.25
C VAL A 27 3.75 -7.14 -4.33
N ILE A 28 3.99 -6.14 -3.48
CA ILE A 28 5.31 -5.49 -3.36
C ILE A 28 6.18 -6.28 -2.39
N VAL A 29 5.61 -6.64 -1.24
CA VAL A 29 6.26 -7.43 -0.19
C VAL A 29 5.26 -8.47 0.33
N ASP A 30 5.70 -9.71 0.45
CA ASP A 30 5.04 -10.74 1.27
C ASP A 30 6.10 -11.63 1.90
N THR A 31 6.32 -11.45 3.20
CA THR A 31 7.31 -12.25 3.93
C THR A 31 6.81 -13.66 4.26
N GLY A 32 5.53 -13.96 4.00
CA GLY A 32 4.86 -15.15 4.53
C GLY A 32 4.52 -15.02 6.02
N THR A 33 3.74 -15.97 6.53
CA THR A 33 3.37 -16.03 7.96
C THR A 33 4.56 -16.51 8.78
N PRO A 34 5.07 -15.70 9.74
CA PRO A 34 6.12 -16.12 10.67
C PRO A 34 5.67 -17.27 11.57
N ASP A 35 6.63 -18.02 12.10
CA ASP A 35 6.34 -19.00 13.15
C ASP A 35 6.24 -18.31 14.52
N ASP A 36 5.53 -18.92 15.46
CA ASP A 36 5.35 -18.34 16.81
C ASP A 36 6.38 -18.89 17.81
N SER A 37 7.58 -19.28 17.33
CA SER A 37 8.55 -19.97 18.19
C SER A 37 9.31 -19.02 19.11
N THR A 38 9.61 -17.80 18.67
CA THR A 38 10.36 -16.79 19.43
C THR A 38 9.78 -15.38 19.31
N PRO A 39 8.61 -15.11 19.92
CA PRO A 39 7.95 -13.82 19.75
C PRO A 39 8.68 -12.66 20.44
N TRP A 40 8.79 -11.54 19.73
CA TRP A 40 9.26 -10.27 20.31
C TRP A 40 8.12 -9.55 21.00
N SER A 41 8.43 -8.78 22.04
CA SER A 41 7.44 -7.90 22.68
C SER A 41 7.04 -6.78 21.73
N PHE A 42 5.74 -6.55 21.60
CA PHE A 42 5.16 -5.49 20.77
C PHE A 42 4.34 -4.55 21.64
N ALA A 43 4.90 -3.37 21.92
CA ALA A 43 4.32 -2.37 22.81
C ALA A 43 4.92 -0.97 22.54
N ASN A 44 4.36 0.10 23.11
CA ASN A 44 4.83 1.46 22.83
C ASN A 44 6.31 1.74 23.15
N TRP A 45 6.95 0.89 23.95
CA TRP A 45 8.37 0.97 24.29
C TRP A 45 9.25 0.02 23.46
N GLN A 46 8.67 -0.85 22.62
CA GLN A 46 9.39 -1.70 21.66
C GLN A 46 8.55 -1.92 20.41
N TYR A 47 9.01 -1.38 19.30
CA TYR A 47 8.32 -1.42 18.03
C TYR A 47 9.29 -1.53 16.87
N PHE A 48 8.78 -1.86 15.68
CA PHE A 48 9.62 -2.38 14.61
C PHE A 48 9.39 -1.68 13.29
N GLY A 49 10.45 -1.69 12.48
CA GLY A 49 10.44 -1.29 11.09
C GLY A 49 11.09 -2.32 10.20
N ALA A 50 10.64 -2.40 8.96
CA ALA A 50 11.18 -3.29 7.94
C ALA A 50 11.48 -2.49 6.66
N GLU A 51 12.65 -2.74 6.07
CA GLU A 51 13.09 -2.09 4.84
C GLU A 51 12.60 -2.84 3.61
N PHE A 52 12.18 -2.11 2.58
CA PHE A 52 11.84 -2.67 1.28
C PHE A 52 12.24 -1.71 0.16
N ASN A 53 12.35 -2.25 -1.06
CA ASN A 53 12.73 -1.49 -2.24
C ASN A 53 11.64 -1.62 -3.31
N VAL A 54 11.34 -0.49 -3.97
CA VAL A 54 10.48 -0.45 -5.15
C VAL A 54 11.29 -0.02 -6.37
N THR A 55 11.15 -0.73 -7.47
CA THR A 55 11.96 -0.50 -8.69
C THR A 55 11.33 0.48 -9.67
N GLN A 56 10.08 0.89 -9.42
CA GLN A 56 9.32 1.83 -10.21
C GLN A 56 8.41 2.67 -9.32
N ASP A 57 7.93 3.79 -9.83
CA ASP A 57 6.94 4.61 -9.12
C ASP A 57 5.71 3.77 -8.79
N THR A 58 5.27 3.85 -7.54
CA THR A 58 4.32 2.92 -6.94
C THR A 58 3.31 3.68 -6.08
N VAL A 59 2.05 3.21 -6.08
CA VAL A 59 1.01 3.65 -5.16
C VAL A 59 0.69 2.48 -4.22
N ILE A 60 1.10 2.59 -2.96
CA ILE A 60 0.79 1.58 -1.95
C ILE A 60 -0.69 1.70 -1.57
N SER A 61 -1.38 0.56 -1.60
CA SER A 61 -2.82 0.43 -1.35
C SER A 61 -3.15 -0.29 -0.06
N SER A 62 -2.25 -1.14 0.45
CA SER A 62 -2.37 -1.75 1.77
C SER A 62 -1.03 -2.06 2.41
N VAL A 63 -1.01 -2.04 3.73
CA VAL A 63 0.12 -2.48 4.55
C VAL A 63 -0.42 -3.31 5.71
N GLU A 64 0.19 -4.47 5.94
CA GLU A 64 -0.14 -5.38 7.03
C GLU A 64 1.12 -5.80 7.79
N GLY A 65 0.97 -6.02 9.10
CA GLY A 65 1.96 -6.65 9.97
C GLY A 65 1.35 -7.85 10.70
N TYR A 66 2.20 -8.83 11.04
CA TYR A 66 1.77 -10.00 11.80
C TYR A 66 2.09 -9.84 13.29
N PHE A 67 1.11 -9.46 14.07
CA PHE A 67 1.27 -9.17 15.50
C PHE A 67 -0.02 -9.42 16.29
N SER A 68 0.02 -9.27 17.61
CA SER A 68 -1.13 -9.41 18.51
C SER A 68 -1.32 -8.17 19.40
N ASN A 69 -2.46 -8.09 20.07
CA ASN A 69 -2.70 -7.19 21.21
C ASN A 69 -3.28 -7.99 22.40
N GLN A 70 -2.75 -9.19 22.63
CA GLN A 70 -3.38 -10.16 23.53
C GLN A 70 -3.43 -9.72 24.99
N TRP A 71 -2.48 -8.89 25.43
CA TRP A 71 -2.37 -8.40 26.82
C TRP A 71 -2.76 -6.93 26.97
N GLY A 72 -3.04 -6.22 25.87
CA GLY A 72 -3.41 -4.83 25.89
C GLY A 72 -4.92 -4.60 25.98
N THR A 73 -5.28 -3.34 25.98
CA THR A 73 -6.67 -2.85 25.90
C THR A 73 -6.92 -2.28 24.51
N ALA A 74 -8.12 -1.75 24.26
CA ALA A 74 -8.40 -1.10 22.99
C ALA A 74 -7.45 0.10 22.79
N GLY A 75 -6.81 0.15 21.62
CA GLY A 75 -5.77 1.12 21.31
C GLY A 75 -5.53 1.23 19.81
N ASN A 76 -4.45 1.89 19.43
CA ASN A 76 -4.07 2.06 18.04
C ASN A 76 -2.65 1.60 17.76
N VAL A 77 -2.45 1.05 16.57
CA VAL A 77 -1.14 0.85 15.97
C VAL A 77 -1.02 1.81 14.79
N THR A 78 -0.01 2.68 14.83
CA THR A 78 0.30 3.57 13.71
C THR A 78 1.20 2.85 12.71
N PHE A 79 0.71 2.68 11.49
CA PHE A 79 1.46 2.23 10.35
C PHE A 79 2.08 3.46 9.70
N ALA A 80 3.40 3.52 9.55
CA ALA A 80 4.07 4.65 8.93
C ALA A 80 5.03 4.18 7.82
N LEU A 81 5.01 4.92 6.71
CA LEU A 81 6.00 4.81 5.65
C LEU A 81 7.04 5.90 5.85
N HIS A 82 8.31 5.51 5.83
CA HIS A 82 9.43 6.41 6.03
C HIS A 82 10.35 6.42 4.81
N ALA A 83 10.98 7.57 4.59
CA ALA A 83 12.16 7.64 3.75
C ALA A 83 13.28 6.77 4.34
N ASP A 84 14.19 6.31 3.49
CA ASP A 84 15.41 5.66 3.98
C ASP A 84 16.33 6.64 4.73
N ASN A 85 16.99 6.13 5.77
CA ASN A 85 18.07 6.80 6.50
C ASN A 85 19.18 5.78 6.82
N SER A 86 19.69 5.14 5.77
CA SER A 86 20.75 4.12 5.80
C SER A 86 20.33 2.82 6.46
N TYR A 87 20.34 2.76 7.80
CA TYR A 87 20.03 1.53 8.53
C TYR A 87 18.77 1.60 9.38
N ASN A 88 18.14 2.77 9.38
CA ASN A 88 16.96 3.05 10.19
C ASN A 88 15.91 3.75 9.35
N PRO A 89 14.63 3.65 9.75
CA PRO A 89 13.58 4.51 9.22
C PRO A 89 13.94 5.99 9.41
N GLY A 90 13.83 6.76 8.32
CA GLY A 90 14.03 8.20 8.28
C GLY A 90 12.76 8.99 8.58
N ALA A 91 12.61 10.13 7.89
CA ALA A 91 11.44 10.98 8.00
C ALA A 91 10.17 10.24 7.57
N VAL A 92 9.07 10.43 8.32
CA VAL A 92 7.75 9.90 7.96
C VAL A 92 7.24 10.61 6.71
N LEU A 93 6.91 9.84 5.68
CA LEU A 93 6.29 10.32 4.44
C LEU A 93 4.77 10.23 4.51
N TYR A 94 4.27 9.12 5.05
CA TYR A 94 2.84 8.85 5.22
C TYR A 94 2.59 8.05 6.49
N SER A 95 1.39 8.16 7.03
CA SER A 95 0.94 7.30 8.13
C SER A 95 -0.56 7.05 8.11
N SER A 96 -0.97 5.96 8.74
CA SER A 96 -2.36 5.60 8.99
C SER A 96 -2.44 4.85 10.33
N ALA A 97 -3.55 4.96 11.03
CA ALA A 97 -3.77 4.27 12.29
C ALA A 97 -4.77 3.13 12.11
N LEU A 98 -4.45 1.98 12.70
CA LEU A 98 -5.38 0.87 12.88
C LEU A 98 -5.86 0.87 14.32
N ALA A 99 -7.18 0.95 14.52
CA ALA A 99 -7.78 0.68 15.82
C ALA A 99 -7.82 -0.83 16.07
N MET A 100 -7.35 -1.25 17.24
CA MET A 100 -7.38 -2.64 17.69
C MET A 100 -8.26 -2.80 18.93
N GLY A 101 -8.91 -3.95 19.03
CA GLY A 101 -9.58 -4.39 20.25
C GLY A 101 -8.57 -4.83 21.31
N GLY A 102 -9.01 -4.82 22.57
CA GLY A 102 -8.25 -5.47 23.64
C GLY A 102 -8.29 -6.99 23.48
N SER A 103 -7.19 -7.66 23.79
CA SER A 103 -7.05 -9.11 23.64
C SER A 103 -7.20 -9.64 22.21
N ASP A 104 -6.92 -8.81 21.20
CA ASP A 104 -6.88 -9.25 19.82
C ASP A 104 -5.77 -10.32 19.64
N PRO A 105 -6.09 -11.49 19.04
CA PRO A 105 -5.15 -12.60 18.92
C PRO A 105 -4.02 -12.27 17.94
N LEU A 106 -3.02 -13.14 17.87
CA LEU A 106 -1.99 -13.06 16.83
C LEU A 106 -2.62 -13.31 15.45
N SER A 107 -2.50 -12.32 14.55
CA SER A 107 -3.02 -12.39 13.19
C SER A 107 -2.34 -11.36 12.28
N TRP A 108 -2.67 -11.41 10.99
CA TRP A 108 -2.41 -10.30 10.08
C TRP A 108 -3.38 -9.15 10.38
N TYR A 109 -2.80 -7.98 10.67
CA TYR A 109 -3.51 -6.73 10.92
C TYR A 109 -2.96 -5.66 10.00
N GLY A 110 -3.83 -4.83 9.42
CA GLY A 110 -3.37 -3.84 8.46
C GLY A 110 -4.34 -2.71 8.17
N VAL A 111 -3.80 -1.76 7.41
CA VAL A 111 -4.51 -0.60 6.87
C VAL A 111 -4.67 -0.77 5.37
N PHE A 112 -5.86 -0.46 4.86
CA PHE A 112 -6.27 -0.71 3.47
C PHE A 112 -6.87 0.56 2.84
N GLY A 113 -6.94 0.58 1.51
CA GLY A 113 -7.47 1.74 0.78
C GLY A 113 -6.53 2.95 0.84
N LEU A 114 -5.24 2.69 1.00
CA LEU A 114 -4.20 3.72 1.00
C LEU A 114 -4.00 4.29 -0.41
N ASN A 115 -3.41 5.47 -0.47
CA ASN A 115 -2.99 6.13 -1.71
C ASN A 115 -1.62 6.79 -1.49
N TRP A 116 -0.66 6.02 -1.00
CA TRP A 116 0.68 6.51 -0.71
C TRP A 116 1.53 6.39 -1.96
N SER A 117 1.68 7.49 -2.67
CA SER A 117 2.50 7.55 -3.89
C SER A 117 3.97 7.75 -3.51
N ILE A 118 4.82 6.86 -4.01
CA ILE A 118 6.27 6.89 -3.83
C ILE A 118 6.96 6.68 -5.18
N ALA A 119 8.13 7.30 -5.34
CA ALA A 119 9.00 7.03 -6.48
C ALA A 119 9.77 5.73 -6.27
N ALA A 120 10.40 5.21 -7.34
CA ALA A 120 11.38 4.13 -7.21
C ALA A 120 12.45 4.46 -6.14
N GLY A 121 12.77 3.50 -5.26
CA GLY A 121 13.73 3.68 -4.18
C GLY A 121 13.50 2.76 -2.97
N THR A 122 14.33 2.97 -1.96
CA THR A 122 14.30 2.23 -0.68
C THR A 122 13.49 2.99 0.37
N TYR A 123 12.65 2.26 1.08
CA TYR A 123 11.75 2.80 2.09
C TYR A 123 11.65 1.86 3.29
N TRP A 124 11.12 2.39 4.38
CA TRP A 124 10.82 1.62 5.57
C TRP A 124 9.34 1.68 5.89
N VAL A 125 8.78 0.55 6.29
CA VAL A 125 7.47 0.50 6.93
C VAL A 125 7.66 0.24 8.42
N SER A 126 6.89 0.92 9.27
CA SER A 126 6.91 0.69 10.71
C SER A 126 5.52 0.47 11.29
N PHE A 127 5.50 -0.24 12.43
CA PHE A 127 4.29 -0.53 13.21
C PHE A 127 4.49 0.00 14.62
N MET A 128 3.85 1.12 14.94
CA MET A 128 4.08 1.88 16.17
C MET A 128 2.84 1.81 17.09
N PRO A 129 2.80 0.85 18.02
CA PRO A 129 1.72 0.72 19.01
C PRO A 129 1.68 1.93 19.97
N ASP A 130 0.47 2.36 20.34
CA ASP A 130 0.28 3.29 21.44
C ASP A 130 0.40 2.60 22.82
N SER A 131 0.28 3.37 23.90
CA SER A 131 0.45 2.89 25.28
C SER A 131 -0.59 1.87 25.74
N ASN A 132 -1.69 1.69 25.01
CA ASN A 132 -2.74 0.74 25.34
C ASN A 132 -2.51 -0.63 24.69
N ILE A 133 -1.64 -0.70 23.67
CA ILE A 133 -1.31 -1.92 22.96
C ILE A 133 -0.19 -2.68 23.70
N ALA A 134 -0.42 -3.97 23.94
CA ALA A 134 0.56 -4.89 24.47
C ALA A 134 0.34 -6.30 23.89
N GLY A 135 1.32 -6.79 23.14
CA GLY A 135 1.24 -8.07 22.47
C GLY A 135 2.61 -8.59 22.03
N THR A 136 2.57 -9.40 20.99
CA THR A 136 3.74 -10.03 20.39
C THR A 136 3.83 -9.70 18.91
N MET A 137 5.05 -9.65 18.40
CA MET A 137 5.34 -9.68 16.96
C MET A 137 6.36 -10.81 16.72
N PRO A 138 5.91 -11.97 16.22
CA PRO A 138 6.78 -13.12 15.99
C PRO A 138 7.84 -12.92 14.90
N ASP A 139 8.92 -13.69 15.01
CA ASP A 139 10.02 -13.76 14.06
C ASP A 139 9.92 -15.00 13.17
N ALA A 140 11.00 -15.26 12.40
CA ALA A 140 11.11 -16.39 11.48
C ALA A 140 10.07 -16.40 10.33
N ALA A 141 9.79 -15.22 9.75
CA ALA A 141 9.09 -15.15 8.47
C ALA A 141 9.80 -16.00 7.39
N PRO A 142 9.08 -16.82 6.59
CA PRO A 142 9.68 -17.70 5.59
C PRO A 142 10.49 -17.01 4.50
N ASN A 143 10.10 -15.78 4.14
CA ASN A 143 10.78 -14.96 3.15
C ASN A 143 11.18 -13.62 3.80
N PRO A 144 12.22 -13.60 4.65
CA PRO A 144 12.59 -12.40 5.37
C PRO A 144 13.09 -11.31 4.42
N LEU A 145 12.89 -10.06 4.83
CA LEU A 145 13.44 -8.88 4.16
C LEU A 145 14.93 -8.74 4.47
N ALA A 146 15.62 -7.95 3.64
CA ALA A 146 17.05 -7.74 3.77
C ALA A 146 17.42 -7.01 5.06
N GLN A 147 16.54 -6.14 5.57
CA GLN A 147 16.83 -5.36 6.76
C GLN A 147 15.60 -5.06 7.61
N TYR A 148 15.84 -5.04 8.93
CA TYR A 148 14.87 -4.63 9.94
C TYR A 148 15.51 -3.62 10.90
N SER A 149 14.67 -2.92 11.66
CA SER A 149 15.08 -2.01 12.72
C SER A 149 14.12 -2.15 13.90
N GLN A 150 14.66 -2.03 15.10
CA GLN A 150 13.89 -1.95 16.32
C GLN A 150 14.02 -0.53 16.88
N ALA A 151 12.92 0.04 17.34
CA ALA A 151 12.96 1.19 18.22
C ALA A 151 12.66 0.78 19.66
N SER A 152 13.32 1.46 20.60
CA SER A 152 13.03 1.31 22.01
C SER A 152 12.71 2.65 22.63
N GLY A 153 11.44 2.83 23.04
CA GLY A 153 10.92 4.00 23.76
C GLY A 153 11.69 5.30 23.54
N ASN A 154 12.43 5.74 24.56
CA ASN A 154 13.15 7.02 24.60
C ASN A 154 14.39 7.10 23.71
N TYR A 155 14.85 5.98 23.14
CA TYR A 155 16.10 5.88 22.39
C TYR A 155 15.90 5.95 20.87
N GLY A 156 14.64 6.01 20.40
CA GLY A 156 14.31 6.04 18.98
C GLY A 156 14.70 4.75 18.26
N TRP A 157 14.88 4.84 16.93
CA TRP A 157 15.34 3.74 16.09
C TRP A 157 16.78 3.35 16.42
N GLN A 158 17.01 2.06 16.61
CA GLN A 158 18.28 1.51 17.01
C GLN A 158 18.77 0.62 15.88
N ALA A 159 19.64 1.08 15.00
CA ALA A 159 20.45 0.21 14.15
C ALA A 159 21.77 0.94 13.91
N ASN A 160 22.84 0.43 14.53
CA ASN A 160 24.15 1.10 14.52
C ASN A 160 25.01 0.69 13.33
N TYR A 161 24.61 -0.36 12.60
CA TYR A 161 25.30 -0.93 11.46
C TYR A 161 24.32 -1.79 10.64
N ALA A 162 24.71 -2.10 9.40
CA ALA A 162 23.97 -3.02 8.54
C ALA A 162 23.71 -4.34 9.27
N ASN A 163 22.53 -4.91 9.09
CA ASN A 163 22.19 -6.24 9.55
C ASN A 163 22.07 -6.42 11.08
N ALA A 164 22.05 -5.32 11.85
CA ALA A 164 21.96 -5.37 13.30
C ALA A 164 20.71 -6.13 13.81
N TRP A 165 19.63 -6.13 13.02
CA TRP A 165 18.34 -6.71 13.37
C TRP A 165 17.80 -7.67 12.33
N ASP A 166 18.64 -8.19 11.44
CA ASP A 166 18.16 -9.09 10.38
C ASP A 166 17.49 -10.33 10.94
N HIS A 167 17.95 -10.78 12.11
CA HIS A 167 17.37 -11.90 12.85
C HIS A 167 15.91 -11.68 13.30
N LEU A 168 15.35 -10.47 13.20
CA LEU A 168 13.94 -10.21 13.54
C LEU A 168 12.98 -10.92 12.58
N HIS A 169 13.32 -11.06 11.30
CA HIS A 169 12.52 -11.79 10.30
C HIS A 169 10.99 -11.59 10.47
N LEU A 170 10.53 -10.34 10.53
CA LEU A 170 9.15 -10.02 10.91
C LEU A 170 8.16 -10.28 9.76
N GLY A 171 6.90 -10.54 10.13
CA GLY A 171 5.79 -10.67 9.20
C GLY A 171 5.30 -9.33 8.65
N VAL A 172 5.53 -9.08 7.36
CA VAL A 172 5.14 -7.85 6.65
C VAL A 172 4.51 -8.17 5.31
N ARG A 173 3.41 -7.49 4.98
CA ARG A 173 2.81 -7.49 3.64
C ARG A 173 2.54 -6.08 3.16
N ILE A 174 2.91 -5.81 1.91
CA ILE A 174 2.68 -4.52 1.26
C ILE A 174 2.15 -4.81 -0.13
N ASN A 175 0.98 -4.25 -0.44
CA ASN A 175 0.41 -4.32 -1.79
C ASN A 175 0.29 -2.90 -2.36
N GLY A 176 0.41 -2.81 -3.67
CA GLY A 176 0.28 -1.55 -4.39
C GLY A 176 0.39 -1.74 -5.89
N ASP A 177 0.16 -0.66 -6.61
CA ASP A 177 0.17 -0.67 -8.07
C ASP A 177 1.32 0.20 -8.59
N ALA A 178 1.84 -0.12 -9.77
CA ALA A 178 2.64 0.84 -10.51
C ALA A 178 1.86 2.15 -10.63
N ALA A 179 2.49 3.28 -10.30
CA ALA A 179 1.87 4.59 -10.48
C ALA A 179 1.53 4.74 -11.96
N GLY A 180 0.23 4.73 -12.28
CA GLY A 180 -0.25 4.72 -13.65
C GLY A 180 0.27 5.93 -14.43
N VAL A 181 1.23 5.70 -15.31
CA VAL A 181 1.41 6.57 -16.49
C VAL A 181 0.15 6.38 -17.32
N PRO A 182 -0.57 7.43 -17.78
CA PRO A 182 -1.80 7.26 -18.55
C PRO A 182 -1.61 6.25 -19.68
N ASP A 183 -2.24 5.09 -19.52
CA ASP A 183 -2.04 3.94 -20.39
C ASP A 183 -2.36 4.35 -21.83
N HIS A 184 -1.61 3.84 -22.81
CA HIS A 184 -1.73 4.21 -24.23
C HIS A 184 -3.18 4.08 -24.78
N GLY A 185 -4.03 3.28 -24.11
CA GLY A 185 -5.46 3.17 -24.40
C GLY A 185 -6.24 4.48 -24.19
N SER A 186 -5.86 5.31 -23.23
CA SER A 186 -6.46 6.63 -22.97
C SER A 186 -6.17 7.61 -24.11
N ILE A 187 -4.96 7.55 -24.66
CA ILE A 187 -4.56 8.32 -25.84
C ILE A 187 -5.31 7.82 -27.09
N ALA A 188 -5.41 6.50 -27.26
CA ALA A 188 -6.15 5.90 -28.38
C ALA A 188 -7.65 6.27 -28.36
N LEU A 189 -8.26 6.40 -27.18
CA LEU A 189 -9.65 6.87 -27.02
C LEU A 189 -9.83 8.33 -27.41
N ILE A 190 -8.91 9.21 -27.01
CA ILE A 190 -8.94 10.63 -27.39
C ILE A 190 -8.80 10.77 -28.91
N TRP A 191 -7.83 10.08 -29.52
CA TRP A 191 -7.67 10.11 -30.98
C TRP A 191 -8.82 9.44 -31.73
N GLY A 192 -9.39 8.35 -31.20
CA GLY A 192 -10.57 7.70 -31.75
C GLY A 192 -11.80 8.61 -31.78
N LEU A 193 -12.02 9.38 -30.71
CA LEU A 193 -13.11 10.36 -30.62
C LEU A 193 -12.91 11.52 -31.60
N VAL A 194 -11.69 12.05 -31.70
CA VAL A 194 -11.36 13.10 -32.68
C VAL A 194 -11.55 12.59 -34.12
N GLY A 195 -11.14 11.36 -34.41
CA GLY A 195 -11.34 10.71 -35.71
C GLY A 195 -12.83 10.57 -36.08
N LEU A 196 -13.67 10.13 -35.13
CA LEU A 196 -15.12 10.01 -35.33
C LEU A 196 -15.79 11.37 -35.60
N VAL A 197 -15.41 12.42 -34.87
CA VAL A 197 -15.91 13.79 -35.08
C VAL A 197 -15.50 14.31 -36.47
N GLY A 198 -14.26 14.06 -36.89
CA GLY A 198 -13.77 14.42 -38.22
C GLY A 198 -14.56 13.74 -39.35
N ILE A 199 -14.85 12.45 -39.22
CA ILE A 199 -15.64 11.69 -40.21
C ILE A 199 -17.09 12.21 -40.29
N LEU A 200 -17.70 12.54 -39.14
CA LEU A 200 -19.06 13.08 -39.09
C LEU A 200 -19.15 14.50 -39.68
N ALA A 201 -18.14 15.34 -39.44
CA ALA A 201 -18.03 16.68 -40.03
C ALA A 201 -17.86 16.61 -41.56
N HIS A 202 -17.00 15.73 -42.05
CA HIS A 202 -16.78 15.57 -43.50
C HIS A 202 -18.03 15.09 -44.24
N ARG A 203 -18.83 14.20 -43.63
CA ARG A 203 -20.09 13.71 -44.21
C ARG A 203 -21.18 14.77 -44.30
N ARG A 204 -21.18 15.78 -43.42
CA ARG A 204 -22.11 16.92 -43.48
C ARG A 204 -21.77 17.88 -44.60
N GLN A 205 -20.49 18.13 -44.84
CA GLN A 205 -20.05 19.05 -45.91
C GLN A 205 -20.32 18.51 -47.32
N ARG A 206 -20.31 17.18 -47.54
CA ARG A 206 -20.62 16.59 -48.85
C ARG A 206 -22.12 16.50 -49.19
N ARG A 207 -23.00 16.86 -48.25
CA ARG A 207 -24.47 16.80 -48.42
C ARG A 207 -25.13 18.18 -48.53
N ALA A 208 -24.33 19.26 -48.46
CA ALA A 208 -24.72 20.62 -48.80
C ALA A 208 -24.21 20.93 -50.21
#